data_AF-A0AAV7ETH9-F1
#
_entry.id   AF-A0AAV7ETH9-F1
#
_cell.length_a   1.000
_cell.length_b   1.000
_cell.length_c   1.000
_cell.angle_alpha   90.00
_cell.angle_beta   90.00
_cell.angle_gamma   90.00
#
_symmetry.space_group_name_H-M   'P 1'
#
loop_
_entity.id
_entity.type
_entity.pdbx_description
1 polymer ?
#
loop_
_entity_poly.entity_id
_entity_poly.type
_entity_poly.pdbx_seq_one_letter_code
_entity_poly.pdbx_strand_id
1 'polypeptide(L)'
;MGSATLKVEKEFMAVTALIDRVHLFQKEAEASLDFLLAEHNEVLINAFLFLLRAKGETYEEIVGLARAMIKCCKKVEGITNGVDIVGIGGDGATTVNISTGASILATTSGAKSESFSLLQQGSRSSSSACGSADVPEVLGVSIDLNPQVCCVHW
;
A
#
# COMPACT_ATOMS: atom_id res chain seq x y z
N MET A 1 -32.48 2.13 -17.24
CA MET A 1 -32.31 3.50 -16.72
C MET A 1 -31.97 3.57 -15.22
N GLY A 2 -32.35 2.62 -14.37
CA GLY A 2 -32.05 2.70 -12.91
C GLY A 2 -30.61 2.38 -12.47
N SER A 3 -29.83 1.62 -13.25
CA SER A 3 -28.47 1.22 -12.86
C SER A 3 -27.41 2.33 -12.99
N ALA A 4 -27.64 3.30 -13.88
CA ALA A 4 -26.70 4.41 -14.09
C ALA A 4 -26.87 5.49 -13.01
N THR A 5 -28.11 5.79 -12.61
CA THR A 5 -28.43 6.77 -11.56
C THR A 5 -27.87 6.35 -10.19
N LEU A 6 -28.01 5.07 -9.82
CA LEU A 6 -27.43 4.51 -8.59
C LEU A 6 -25.89 4.52 -8.58
N LYS A 7 -25.27 4.48 -9.76
CA LYS A 7 -23.81 4.55 -9.93
C LYS A 7 -23.32 5.99 -9.68
N VAL A 8 -24.00 6.96 -10.30
CA VAL A 8 -23.72 8.41 -10.13
C VAL A 8 -23.97 8.87 -8.69
N GLU A 9 -25.00 8.37 -8.01
CA GLU A 9 -25.22 8.71 -6.60
C GLU A 9 -24.06 8.27 -5.72
N LYS A 10 -23.57 7.02 -5.90
CA LYS A 10 -22.45 6.47 -5.12
C LYS A 10 -21.10 7.12 -5.47
N GLU A 11 -20.89 7.49 -6.73
CA GLU A 11 -19.70 8.20 -7.23
C GLU A 11 -19.37 9.46 -6.42
N PHE A 12 -20.40 10.25 -6.11
CA PHE A 12 -20.22 11.54 -5.45
C PHE A 12 -20.40 11.47 -3.93
N MET A 13 -21.00 10.42 -3.37
CA MET A 13 -21.25 10.33 -1.93
C MET A 13 -19.96 10.44 -1.11
N ALA A 14 -18.90 9.74 -1.51
CA ALA A 14 -17.64 9.77 -0.78
C ALA A 14 -16.99 11.16 -0.82
N VAL A 15 -16.85 11.75 -2.02
CA VAL A 15 -16.28 13.10 -2.18
C VAL A 15 -17.13 14.16 -1.47
N THR A 16 -18.46 14.05 -1.53
CA THR A 16 -19.38 14.97 -0.85
C THR A 16 -19.22 14.87 0.67
N ALA A 17 -19.18 13.65 1.22
CA ALA A 17 -18.92 13.44 2.64
C ALA A 17 -17.57 14.07 3.07
N LEU A 18 -16.52 13.92 2.25
CA LEU A 18 -15.22 14.53 2.55
C LEU A 18 -15.25 16.06 2.49
N ILE A 19 -16.01 16.67 1.56
CA ILE A 19 -16.25 18.12 1.51
C ILE A 19 -16.93 18.60 2.79
N ASP A 20 -17.95 17.86 3.24
CA ASP A 20 -18.70 18.15 4.47
C ASP A 20 -17.93 17.78 5.74
N ARG A 21 -16.65 17.38 5.60
CA ARG A 21 -15.75 16.98 6.71
C ARG A 21 -16.28 15.80 7.51
N VAL A 22 -17.13 14.97 6.90
CA VAL A 22 -17.68 13.74 7.49
C VAL A 22 -16.70 12.60 7.30
N HIS A 23 -16.47 11.83 8.36
CA HIS A 23 -15.62 10.65 8.32
C HIS A 23 -16.36 9.48 7.68
N LEU A 24 -15.66 8.71 6.86
CA LEU A 24 -16.18 7.48 6.29
C LEU A 24 -15.93 6.33 7.25
N PHE A 25 -16.91 5.45 7.41
CA PHE A 25 -16.67 4.17 8.06
C PHE A 25 -15.78 3.29 7.17
N GLN A 26 -15.14 2.32 7.80
CA GLN A 26 -14.18 1.43 7.13
C GLN A 26 -14.72 0.79 5.83
N LYS A 27 -15.96 0.32 5.82
CA LYS A 27 -16.58 -0.29 4.63
C LYS A 27 -16.84 0.73 3.50
N GLU A 28 -17.12 1.97 3.86
CA GLU A 28 -17.38 3.05 2.90
C GLU A 28 -16.08 3.49 2.25
N ALA A 29 -15.00 3.62 3.03
CA ALA A 29 -13.66 3.91 2.51
C ALA A 29 -13.16 2.78 1.58
N GLU A 30 -13.35 1.52 1.97
CA GLU A 30 -13.03 0.35 1.14
C GLU A 30 -13.79 0.38 -0.19
N ALA A 31 -15.12 0.56 -0.15
CA ALA A 31 -15.94 0.62 -1.35
C ALA A 31 -15.62 1.83 -2.24
N SER A 32 -15.24 2.96 -1.63
CA SER A 32 -14.84 4.16 -2.36
C SER A 32 -13.58 3.91 -3.17
N LEU A 33 -12.55 3.29 -2.57
CA LEU A 33 -11.32 3.00 -3.29
C LEU A 33 -11.50 1.88 -4.33
N ASP A 34 -12.27 0.83 -4.03
CA ASP A 34 -12.64 -0.21 -5.00
C ASP A 34 -13.25 0.43 -6.26
N PHE A 35 -14.16 1.40 -6.08
CA PHE A 35 -14.79 2.14 -7.16
C PHE A 35 -13.79 3.02 -7.94
N LEU A 36 -13.00 3.82 -7.22
CA LEU A 36 -12.01 4.72 -7.82
C LEU A 36 -10.98 3.98 -8.67
N LEU A 37 -10.52 2.82 -8.19
CA LEU A 37 -9.58 1.95 -8.90
C LEU A 37 -10.22 1.28 -10.12
N ALA A 38 -11.51 0.97 -10.10
CA ALA A 38 -12.20 0.33 -11.21
C ALA A 38 -12.51 1.30 -12.38
N GLU A 39 -12.90 2.55 -12.07
CA GLU A 39 -13.25 3.52 -13.10
C GLU A 39 -12.03 4.28 -13.66
N HIS A 40 -10.89 4.26 -12.97
CA HIS A 40 -9.65 4.94 -13.38
C HIS A 40 -9.83 6.45 -13.67
N ASN A 41 -10.76 7.11 -12.98
CA ASN A 41 -11.02 8.53 -13.15
C ASN A 41 -10.02 9.37 -12.32
N GLU A 42 -8.98 9.89 -12.97
CA GLU A 42 -7.92 10.68 -12.33
C GLU A 42 -8.45 11.92 -11.60
N VAL A 43 -9.45 12.60 -12.14
CA VAL A 43 -10.02 13.81 -11.51
C VAL A 43 -10.66 13.45 -10.18
N LEU A 44 -11.43 12.36 -10.16
CA LEU A 44 -12.11 11.90 -8.95
C LEU A 44 -11.13 11.34 -7.91
N ILE A 45 -10.10 10.60 -8.36
CA ILE A 45 -9.02 10.10 -7.50
C ILE A 45 -8.30 11.27 -6.83
N ASN A 46 -7.90 12.28 -7.60
CA ASN A 46 -7.20 13.45 -7.08
C ASN A 46 -8.07 14.23 -6.09
N ALA A 47 -9.35 14.44 -6.41
CA ALA A 47 -10.29 15.10 -5.52
C ALA A 47 -10.44 14.34 -4.18
N PHE A 48 -10.65 13.01 -4.25
CA PHE A 48 -10.78 12.17 -3.09
C PHE A 48 -9.53 12.22 -2.19
N LEU A 49 -8.33 12.04 -2.76
CA LEU A 49 -7.08 12.04 -2.00
C LEU A 49 -6.79 13.40 -1.35
N PHE A 50 -7.00 14.50 -2.10
CA PHE A 50 -6.79 15.85 -1.57
C PHE A 50 -7.76 16.17 -0.42
N LEU A 51 -9.06 15.88 -0.61
CA LEU A 51 -10.08 16.15 0.41
C LEU A 51 -9.91 15.28 1.65
N LEU A 52 -9.54 14.01 1.47
CA LEU A 52 -9.24 13.09 2.56
C LEU A 52 -8.09 13.65 3.43
N ARG A 53 -7.01 14.11 2.78
CA ARG A 53 -5.87 14.75 3.45
C ARG A 53 -6.24 16.07 4.12
N ALA A 54 -7.00 16.92 3.44
CA ALA A 54 -7.42 18.22 3.96
C ALA A 54 -8.37 18.08 5.17
N LYS A 55 -9.25 17.08 5.16
CA LYS A 55 -10.11 16.71 6.29
C LYS A 55 -9.28 16.20 7.47
N GLY A 56 -8.27 15.39 7.19
CA GLY A 56 -7.54 14.58 8.16
C GLY A 56 -8.12 13.17 8.20
N GLU A 57 -7.24 12.18 8.01
CA GLU A 57 -7.61 10.77 7.88
C GLU A 57 -7.86 10.11 9.23
N THR A 58 -8.86 9.22 9.28
CA THR A 58 -9.12 8.37 10.46
C THR A 58 -8.53 6.99 10.28
N TYR A 59 -8.36 6.27 11.41
CA TYR A 59 -7.98 4.87 11.39
C TYR A 59 -8.91 4.01 10.51
N GLU A 60 -10.23 4.19 10.62
CA GLU A 60 -11.20 3.40 9.85
C GLU A 60 -11.06 3.63 8.35
N GLU A 61 -10.86 4.89 7.95
CA GLU A 61 -10.62 5.26 6.56
C GLU A 61 -9.35 4.57 6.03
N ILE A 62 -8.22 4.71 6.74
CA ILE A 62 -6.95 4.09 6.34
C ILE A 62 -7.08 2.55 6.24
N VAL A 63 -7.75 1.90 7.19
CA VAL A 63 -7.98 0.44 7.13
C VAL A 63 -8.84 0.05 5.94
N GLY A 64 -9.89 0.82 5.63
CA GLY A 64 -10.75 0.57 4.48
C GLY A 64 -9.99 0.67 3.16
N LEU A 65 -9.20 1.75 3.01
CA LEU A 65 -8.35 1.96 1.83
C LEU A 65 -7.30 0.85 1.70
N ALA A 66 -6.63 0.48 2.79
CA ALA A 66 -5.64 -0.60 2.78
C ALA A 66 -6.26 -1.94 2.34
N ARG A 67 -7.49 -2.25 2.78
CA ARG A 67 -8.19 -3.48 2.35
C ARG A 67 -8.49 -3.49 0.86
N ALA A 68 -8.96 -2.38 0.31
CA ALA A 68 -9.19 -2.26 -1.12
C ALA A 68 -7.89 -2.45 -1.91
N MET A 69 -6.78 -1.83 -1.47
CA MET A 69 -5.46 -2.04 -2.09
C MET A 69 -5.02 -3.52 -2.05
N ILE A 70 -5.20 -4.20 -0.91
CA ILE A 70 -4.82 -5.61 -0.75
C ILE A 70 -5.60 -6.53 -1.71
N LYS A 71 -6.84 -6.19 -2.08
CA LYS A 71 -7.60 -6.96 -3.10
C LYS A 71 -6.97 -6.90 -4.48
N CYS A 72 -6.26 -5.81 -4.79
CA CYS A 72 -5.59 -5.61 -6.06
C CYS A 72 -4.20 -6.26 -6.12
N CYS A 73 -3.62 -6.63 -4.97
CA CYS A 73 -2.30 -7.25 -4.91
C CYS A 73 -2.31 -8.68 -5.47
N LYS A 74 -1.20 -9.10 -6.10
CA LYS A 74 -0.99 -10.52 -6.40
C LYS A 74 -0.64 -11.24 -5.10
N LYS A 75 -1.31 -12.36 -4.85
CA LYS A 75 -1.08 -13.16 -3.64
C LYS A 75 0.17 -14.02 -3.79
N VAL A 76 0.99 -14.05 -2.73
CA VAL A 76 2.06 -15.02 -2.55
C VAL A 76 1.56 -16.11 -1.61
N GLU A 77 1.58 -17.36 -2.07
CA GLU A 77 1.11 -18.52 -1.29
C GLU A 77 2.26 -19.17 -0.51
N GLY A 78 1.91 -20.05 0.45
CA GLY A 78 2.90 -20.85 1.18
C GLY A 78 3.67 -20.12 2.29
N ILE A 79 3.32 -18.86 2.56
CA ILE A 79 3.88 -18.09 3.66
C ILE A 79 3.11 -18.40 4.95
N THR A 80 3.82 -18.91 5.96
CA THR A 80 3.34 -19.00 7.34
C THR A 80 4.22 -18.13 8.23
N ASN A 81 3.61 -17.39 9.17
CA ASN A 81 4.30 -16.45 10.06
C ASN A 81 5.20 -15.44 9.32
N GLY A 82 4.63 -14.64 8.42
CA GLY A 82 5.35 -13.60 7.71
C GLY A 82 5.63 -12.37 8.59
N VAL A 83 6.83 -11.80 8.47
CA VAL A 83 7.22 -10.54 9.10
C VAL A 83 7.73 -9.57 8.04
N ASP A 84 7.23 -8.34 8.06
CA ASP A 84 7.66 -7.25 7.19
C ASP A 84 8.40 -6.18 7.99
N ILE A 85 9.50 -5.66 7.43
CA ILE A 85 10.28 -4.55 7.95
C ILE A 85 10.26 -3.46 6.89
N VAL A 86 9.30 -2.55 7.01
CA VAL A 86 9.01 -1.53 6.01
C VAL A 86 8.82 -0.16 6.65
N GLY A 87 8.95 0.89 5.84
CA GLY A 87 8.62 2.25 6.21
C GLY A 87 7.85 2.93 5.09
N ILE A 88 7.06 3.94 5.44
CA ILE A 88 6.30 4.76 4.47
C ILE A 88 7.24 5.58 3.58
N GLY A 89 8.46 5.87 4.07
CA GLY A 89 9.40 6.79 3.43
C GLY A 89 8.97 8.25 3.53
N GLY A 90 9.74 9.15 2.92
CA GLY A 90 9.40 10.58 2.86
C GLY A 90 9.59 11.37 4.17
N ASP A 91 10.35 10.83 5.13
CA ASP A 91 10.68 11.51 6.40
C ASP A 91 11.70 12.66 6.24
N GLY A 92 12.28 12.81 5.05
CA GLY A 92 13.30 13.81 4.75
C GLY A 92 14.65 13.58 5.45
N ALA A 93 14.82 12.46 6.15
CA ALA A 93 16.00 12.20 6.98
C ALA A 93 17.22 11.73 6.17
N THR A 94 17.06 11.46 4.87
CA THR A 94 18.13 11.00 3.95
C THR A 94 18.98 9.87 4.56
N THR A 95 18.33 8.96 5.27
CA THR A 95 18.98 7.84 5.95
C THR A 95 19.46 6.80 4.94
N VAL A 96 20.37 5.93 5.38
CA VAL A 96 20.62 4.68 4.66
C VAL A 96 19.35 3.83 4.65
N ASN A 97 19.28 2.80 3.79
CA ASN A 97 18.15 1.86 3.77
C ASN A 97 18.13 0.96 5.03
N ILE A 98 17.75 1.55 6.17
CA ILE A 98 17.72 0.92 7.49
C ILE A 98 16.84 -0.33 7.48
N SER A 99 15.65 -0.24 6.87
CA SER A 99 14.72 -1.37 6.73
C SER A 99 15.35 -2.53 5.96
N THR A 100 15.95 -2.25 4.79
CA THR A 100 16.63 -3.28 3.98
C THR A 100 17.82 -3.90 4.73
N GLY A 101 18.65 -3.08 5.38
CA GLY A 101 19.76 -3.58 6.20
C GLY A 101 19.29 -4.46 7.36
N ALA A 102 18.21 -4.05 8.05
CA ALA A 102 17.60 -4.82 9.13
C ALA A 102 17.03 -6.15 8.64
N SER A 103 16.35 -6.18 7.48
CA SER A 103 15.83 -7.41 6.88
C SER A 103 16.94 -8.41 6.53
N ILE A 104 18.03 -7.93 5.93
CA ILE A 104 19.19 -8.76 5.60
C ILE A 104 19.81 -9.31 6.89
N LEU A 105 20.09 -8.44 7.86
CA LEU A 105 20.68 -8.83 9.13
C LEU A 105 19.81 -9.87 9.84
N ALA A 106 18.52 -9.61 9.99
CA ALA A 106 17.59 -10.52 10.63
C ALA A 106 17.59 -11.89 9.91
N THR A 107 17.50 -11.91 8.58
CA THR A 107 17.54 -13.14 7.76
C THR A 107 18.82 -13.95 8.01
N THR A 108 19.98 -13.29 8.06
CA THR A 108 21.29 -13.94 8.30
C THR A 108 21.52 -14.37 9.75
N SER A 109 20.83 -13.75 10.70
CA SER A 109 20.97 -14.02 12.14
C SER A 109 20.22 -15.27 12.61
N GLY A 110 19.70 -16.09 11.68
CA GLY A 110 18.89 -17.26 11.99
C GLY A 110 17.39 -16.98 12.08
N ALA A 111 16.91 -15.82 11.62
CA ALA A 111 15.46 -15.56 11.48
C ALA A 111 14.79 -16.46 10.43
N LYS A 112 15.55 -17.03 9.49
CA LYS A 112 15.15 -18.26 8.79
C LYS A 112 15.33 -19.47 9.71
N SER A 113 14.66 -19.42 10.85
CA SER A 113 14.42 -20.57 11.72
C SER A 113 12.98 -21.00 11.48
N GLU A 114 12.59 -22.21 11.87
CA GLU A 114 11.23 -22.78 11.72
C GLU A 114 10.08 -21.87 12.22
N SER A 115 10.38 -20.73 12.84
CA SER A 115 9.44 -19.82 13.50
C SER A 115 8.81 -18.76 12.59
N PHE A 116 9.52 -18.15 11.62
CA PHE A 116 8.97 -17.07 10.79
C PHE A 116 9.70 -16.84 9.45
N SER A 117 9.04 -16.19 8.50
CA SER A 117 9.60 -15.80 7.20
C SER A 117 9.68 -14.28 7.08
N LEU A 118 10.87 -13.73 6.78
CA LEU A 118 11.03 -12.31 6.47
C LEU A 118 10.64 -12.02 5.02
N LEU A 119 9.73 -11.08 4.85
CA LEU A 119 9.13 -10.67 3.59
C LEU A 119 9.06 -9.15 3.59
N GLN A 120 9.95 -8.51 2.85
CA GLN A 120 9.99 -7.05 2.86
C GLN A 120 9.17 -6.50 1.69
N GLN A 121 8.15 -5.69 1.96
CA GLN A 121 7.61 -4.81 0.92
C GLN A 121 8.53 -3.59 0.76
N GLY A 122 8.57 -3.03 -0.43
CA GLY A 122 9.18 -1.72 -0.59
C GLY A 122 8.96 -1.11 -1.95
N SER A 123 9.83 -0.17 -2.29
CA SER A 123 9.60 0.69 -3.45
C SER A 123 10.92 1.24 -3.97
N ARG A 124 10.92 1.64 -5.24
CA ARG A 124 11.96 2.52 -5.78
C ARG A 124 11.87 3.88 -5.12
N SER A 125 12.98 4.62 -5.10
CA SER A 125 12.96 5.96 -4.54
C SER A 125 11.96 6.88 -5.26
N SER A 126 11.10 7.55 -4.48
CA SER A 126 10.26 8.66 -4.94
C SER A 126 10.74 10.03 -4.44
N SER A 127 11.59 10.07 -3.41
CA SER A 127 12.02 11.31 -2.74
C SER A 127 13.38 11.24 -2.01
N SER A 128 13.99 10.05 -1.88
CA SER A 128 15.32 9.85 -1.29
C SER A 128 16.38 9.62 -2.36
N ALA A 129 17.65 9.49 -1.97
CA ALA A 129 18.71 9.11 -2.90
C ALA A 129 18.60 7.63 -3.36
N CYS A 130 17.91 6.78 -2.59
CA CYS A 130 17.84 5.33 -2.82
C CYS A 130 16.62 4.75 -2.08
N GLY A 131 15.76 4.03 -2.80
CA GLY A 131 14.64 3.27 -2.24
C GLY A 131 15.06 1.89 -1.77
N SER A 132 14.18 1.21 -1.04
CA SER A 132 14.47 -0.12 -0.50
C SER A 132 14.67 -1.19 -1.59
N ALA A 133 14.04 -1.01 -2.75
CA ALA A 133 14.20 -1.89 -3.92
C ALA A 133 15.51 -1.66 -4.70
N ASP A 134 16.10 -0.46 -4.61
CA ASP A 134 17.29 -0.11 -5.38
C ASP A 134 18.55 -0.80 -4.79
N VAL A 135 18.55 -1.10 -3.49
CA VAL A 135 19.69 -1.77 -2.82
C VAL A 135 19.90 -3.21 -3.29
N PRO A 136 18.90 -4.11 -3.26
CA PRO A 136 19.07 -5.48 -3.75
C PRO A 136 19.46 -5.55 -5.23
N GLU A 137 18.93 -4.66 -6.09
CA GLU A 137 19.31 -4.61 -7.50
C GLU A 137 20.80 -4.32 -7.69
N VAL A 138 21.34 -3.31 -7.00
CA VAL A 138 22.77 -2.99 -7.04
C VAL A 138 23.62 -4.14 -6.52
N LEU A 139 23.10 -4.92 -5.57
CA LEU A 139 23.74 -6.14 -5.06
C LEU A 139 23.59 -7.36 -6.00
N GLY A 140 22.95 -7.21 -7.16
CA GLY A 140 22.78 -8.27 -8.15
C GLY A 140 21.62 -9.22 -7.88
N VAL A 141 20.72 -8.87 -6.96
CA VAL A 141 19.49 -9.63 -6.69
C VAL A 141 18.42 -9.22 -7.68
N SER A 142 17.82 -10.20 -8.38
CA SER A 142 16.64 -9.93 -9.19
C SER A 142 15.46 -9.58 -8.29
N ILE A 143 14.87 -8.41 -8.48
CA ILE A 143 13.70 -7.94 -7.72
C ILE A 143 12.38 -8.10 -8.50
N ASP A 144 12.44 -8.38 -9.80
CA ASP A 144 11.28 -8.66 -10.64
C ASP A 144 11.08 -10.18 -10.74
N LEU A 145 10.52 -10.74 -9.67
CA LEU A 145 10.30 -12.18 -9.52
C LEU A 145 8.81 -12.48 -9.52
N ASN A 146 8.43 -13.59 -10.14
CA ASN A 146 7.05 -14.08 -10.13
C ASN A 146 6.61 -14.39 -8.69
N PRO A 147 5.37 -14.06 -8.28
CA PRO A 147 4.80 -14.42 -6.97
C PRO A 147 4.97 -15.88 -6.54
N GLN A 148 5.14 -16.82 -7.48
CA GLN A 148 5.40 -18.24 -7.18
C GLN A 148 6.81 -18.53 -6.63
N VAL A 149 7.77 -17.66 -6.92
CA VAL A 149 9.18 -17.81 -6.53
C VAL A 149 9.66 -16.67 -5.65
N CYS A 150 8.82 -15.67 -5.39
CA CYS A 150 9.20 -14.47 -4.67
C CYS A 150 8.58 -14.37 -3.28
N CYS A 151 9.45 -14.15 -2.30
CA CYS A 151 9.12 -13.74 -0.94
C CYS A 151 9.07 -12.20 -0.79
N VAL A 152 9.12 -11.45 -1.90
CA VAL A 152 9.25 -9.99 -1.93
C VAL A 152 8.32 -9.47 -3.04
N HIS A 153 7.13 -8.98 -2.69
CA HIS A 153 6.20 -8.41 -3.66
C HIS A 153 6.16 -6.90 -3.46
N TRP A 154 6.37 -6.14 -4.54
CA TRP A 154 6.40 -4.67 -4.52
C TRP A 154 5.00 -4.11 -4.79
#